data_AF-A0AAV1BA63-F1
#
_entry.id   AF-A0AAV1BA63-F1
#
_cell.length_a   1.000
_cell.length_b   1.000
_cell.length_c   1.000
_cell.angle_alpha   90.00
_cell.angle_beta   90.00
_cell.angle_gamma   90.00
#
_symmetry.space_group_name_H-M   'P 1'
#
loop_
_entity.id
_entity.type
_entity.pdbx_description
1 polymer ?
#
loop_
_entity_poly.entity_id
_entity_poly.type
_entity_poly.pdbx_seq_one_letter_code
_entity_poly.pdbx_strand_id
1 'polypeptide(L)'
;MSLNNIVLGLQKDTGDAQAFYFLQILELIPFLLRPPSMLFVENVVRFETSDTHAKLIEILEKTNFITQEFILSPLQFGVPYSRPRYFCLAKRKPPSFGNGFLSRQLIQSPKQLFEPFNAYAKEDDLSLEDRHNLFQSCQPIEKFLVLKNLSNDTNVEPEASATGVSNGISRTSGEDNEDEYDSLDKYYIHPSLLERWGSAMDVVYPDSKRCCCFTKSYYRYVKGTGSLLATVQPMKKDNTSLKEQRLRYFTPREVNGFSLFSRISCIFI
;
A
#
# COMPACT_ATOMS: atom_id res chain seq x y z
N MET A 1 1.25 3.74 21.39
CA MET A 1 2.66 3.37 21.12
C MET A 1 3.07 3.94 19.77
N SER A 2 4.33 4.39 19.70
CA SER A 2 4.84 5.48 18.85
C SER A 2 4.68 5.32 17.33
N LEU A 3 4.44 6.46 16.66
CA LEU A 3 4.29 6.66 15.21
C LEU A 3 5.61 6.65 14.42
N ASN A 4 6.66 6.03 14.95
CA ASN A 4 8.01 6.08 14.36
C ASN A 4 8.29 5.02 13.28
N ASN A 5 7.25 4.39 12.69
CA ASN A 5 7.41 3.31 11.70
C ASN A 5 7.08 3.75 10.25
N ILE A 6 7.33 5.02 9.90
CA ILE A 6 7.44 5.38 8.48
C ILE A 6 8.86 5.03 8.06
N VAL A 7 9.01 4.11 7.10
CA VAL A 7 10.29 3.87 6.45
C VAL A 7 10.61 5.09 5.62
N LEU A 8 11.50 5.92 6.13
CA LEU A 8 11.92 7.17 5.53
C LEU A 8 13.06 6.87 4.57
N GLY A 9 12.94 7.34 3.32
CA GLY A 9 14.02 7.27 2.35
C GLY A 9 15.25 8.00 2.91
N LEU A 10 16.44 7.45 2.65
CA LEU A 10 17.70 8.15 2.95
C LEU A 10 17.73 9.40 2.06
N GLN A 11 17.66 10.57 2.67
CA GLN A 11 17.76 11.87 2.03
C GLN A 11 19.19 12.02 1.49
N LYS A 12 19.43 11.50 0.28
CA LYS A 12 20.65 11.74 -0.46
C LYS A 12 20.36 12.88 -1.42
N ASP A 13 20.94 14.02 -1.12
CA ASP A 13 20.89 15.21 -1.95
C ASP A 13 21.44 14.93 -3.35
N THR A 14 21.21 15.90 -4.25
CA THR A 14 21.48 16.02 -5.70
C THR A 14 22.63 15.26 -6.40
N GLY A 15 23.47 14.51 -5.68
CA GLY A 15 24.43 13.53 -6.21
C GLY A 15 23.89 12.09 -6.34
N ASP A 16 22.60 11.83 -6.12
CA ASP A 16 22.01 10.52 -6.43
C ASP A 16 21.81 10.37 -7.95
N ALA A 17 22.39 9.32 -8.54
CA ALA A 17 22.26 8.99 -9.95
C ALA A 17 20.78 8.85 -10.36
N GLN A 18 19.91 8.40 -9.46
CA GLN A 18 18.48 8.27 -9.76
C GLN A 18 17.80 9.65 -9.92
N ALA A 19 18.14 10.63 -9.08
CA ALA A 19 17.64 12.00 -9.21
C ALA A 19 18.16 12.67 -10.50
N PHE A 20 19.38 12.36 -10.90
CA PHE A 20 19.98 12.87 -12.13
C PHE A 20 19.21 12.45 -13.38
N TYR A 21 18.98 11.14 -13.58
CA TYR A 21 18.23 10.67 -14.76
C TYR A 21 16.79 11.19 -14.79
N PHE A 22 16.16 11.32 -13.63
CA PHE A 22 14.82 11.89 -13.52
C PHE A 22 14.77 13.34 -14.02
N LEU A 23 15.69 14.20 -13.57
CA LEU A 23 15.75 15.59 -14.01
C LEU A 23 16.10 15.71 -15.50
N GLN A 24 17.02 14.89 -16.00
CA GLN A 24 17.36 14.87 -17.43
C GLN A 24 16.15 14.58 -18.31
N ILE A 25 15.29 13.63 -17.93
CA ILE A 25 14.07 13.32 -18.70
C ILE A 25 13.16 14.55 -18.79
N LEU A 26 13.01 15.31 -17.70
CA LEU A 26 12.17 16.50 -17.67
C LEU A 26 12.74 17.64 -18.53
N GLU A 27 14.06 17.82 -18.50
CA GLU A 27 14.75 18.80 -19.33
C GLU A 27 14.64 18.51 -20.83
N LEU A 28 14.38 17.25 -21.22
CA LEU A 28 14.17 16.85 -22.62
C LEU A 28 12.76 17.17 -23.14
N ILE A 29 11.77 17.33 -22.26
CA ILE A 29 10.36 17.57 -22.62
C ILE A 29 10.16 18.71 -23.63
N PRO A 30 10.79 19.90 -23.49
CA PRO A 30 10.64 21.00 -24.43
C PRO A 30 11.06 20.64 -25.87
N PHE A 31 11.96 19.68 -26.03
CA PHE A 31 12.54 19.31 -27.32
C PHE A 31 11.80 18.15 -28.02
N LEU A 32 10.80 17.56 -27.36
CA LEU A 32 10.00 16.50 -27.95
C LEU A 32 9.10 17.05 -29.06
N LEU A 33 9.11 16.40 -30.23
CA LEU A 33 8.21 16.71 -31.36
C LEU A 33 6.73 16.72 -30.94
N ARG A 34 6.38 15.87 -29.98
CA ARG A 34 5.03 15.78 -29.38
C ARG A 34 5.18 15.66 -27.87
N PRO A 35 5.26 16.78 -27.14
CA PRO A 35 5.47 16.71 -25.70
C PRO A 35 4.18 16.27 -25.00
N PRO A 36 4.29 15.56 -23.87
CA PRO A 36 3.14 15.06 -23.11
C PRO A 36 2.23 16.20 -22.66
N SER A 37 0.91 15.95 -22.65
CA SER A 37 -0.09 16.88 -22.11
C SER A 37 -0.30 16.73 -20.61
N MET A 38 0.12 15.59 -20.04
CA MET A 38 -0.01 15.27 -18.63
C MET A 38 1.19 14.44 -18.16
N LEU A 39 1.64 14.68 -16.93
CA LEU A 39 2.65 13.89 -16.25
C LEU A 39 2.13 13.53 -14.86
N PHE A 40 2.54 12.35 -14.40
CA PHE A 40 2.24 11.87 -13.07
C PHE A 40 3.54 11.37 -12.44
N VAL A 41 3.89 11.93 -11.28
CA VAL A 41 5.10 11.58 -10.54
C VAL A 41 4.68 11.00 -9.20
N GLU A 42 5.04 9.75 -8.92
CA GLU A 42 5.01 9.17 -7.57
C GLU A 42 6.41 9.24 -6.97
N ASN A 43 6.53 9.66 -5.71
CA ASN A 43 7.77 9.57 -4.96
C ASN A 43 7.55 9.25 -3.47
N VAL A 44 8.64 9.08 -2.73
CA VAL A 44 8.60 8.91 -1.27
C VAL A 44 8.23 10.23 -0.57
N VAL A 45 7.69 10.13 0.65
CA VAL A 45 7.49 11.31 1.52
C VAL A 45 8.83 11.96 1.83
N ARG A 46 8.83 13.29 2.00
CA ARG A 46 9.98 14.21 2.05
C ARG A 46 10.62 14.52 0.71
N PHE A 47 10.12 13.95 -0.38
CA PHE A 47 10.52 14.40 -1.71
C PHE A 47 10.12 15.87 -1.92
N GLU A 48 8.96 16.28 -1.43
CA GLU A 48 8.42 17.65 -1.50
C GLU A 48 9.31 18.72 -0.85
N THR A 49 10.24 18.33 0.03
CA THR A 49 11.19 19.24 0.67
C THR A 49 12.60 19.14 0.09
N SER A 50 12.78 18.41 -1.01
CA SER A 50 14.10 18.14 -1.60
C SER A 50 14.46 19.12 -2.72
N ASP A 51 15.76 19.33 -2.94
CA ASP A 51 16.26 20.13 -4.07
C ASP A 51 15.80 19.58 -5.43
N THR A 52 15.67 18.25 -5.55
CA THR A 52 15.21 17.59 -6.79
C THR A 52 13.78 17.97 -7.09
N HIS A 53 12.93 18.08 -6.06
CA HIS A 53 11.57 18.56 -6.20
C HIS A 53 11.51 20.03 -6.61
N ALA A 54 12.31 20.90 -5.99
CA ALA A 54 12.38 22.31 -6.37
C ALA A 54 12.70 22.46 -7.88
N LYS A 55 13.67 21.70 -8.38
CA LYS A 55 14.01 21.66 -9.81
C LYS A 55 12.90 21.09 -10.69
N LEU A 56 12.21 20.03 -10.24
CA LEU A 56 11.05 19.47 -10.94
C LEU A 56 9.97 20.54 -11.15
N ILE A 57 9.58 21.24 -10.08
CA ILE A 57 8.54 22.28 -10.15
C ILE A 57 8.99 23.41 -11.08
N GLU A 58 10.23 23.87 -10.97
CA GLU A 58 10.80 24.90 -11.85
C GLU A 58 10.73 24.51 -13.34
N ILE A 59 11.12 23.28 -13.69
CA ILE A 59 11.09 22.79 -15.09
C ILE A 59 9.64 22.71 -15.59
N LEU A 60 8.72 22.18 -14.78
CA LEU A 60 7.30 22.07 -15.14
C LEU A 60 6.67 23.44 -15.36
N GLU A 61 6.94 24.42 -14.49
CA GLU A 61 6.46 25.79 -14.66
C GLU A 61 7.00 26.44 -15.94
N LYS A 62 8.30 26.29 -16.23
CA LYS A 62 8.93 26.81 -17.47
C LYS A 62 8.37 26.16 -18.74
N THR A 63 7.89 24.93 -18.64
CA THR A 63 7.30 24.17 -19.77
C THR A 63 5.79 24.29 -19.86
N ASN A 64 5.20 25.29 -19.20
CA ASN A 64 3.77 25.61 -19.21
C ASN A 64 2.88 24.51 -18.62
N PHE A 65 3.39 23.74 -17.66
CA PHE A 65 2.56 22.87 -16.84
C PHE A 65 1.99 23.63 -15.63
N ILE A 66 0.80 23.23 -15.23
CA ILE A 66 0.25 23.48 -13.90
C ILE A 66 0.38 22.21 -13.08
N THR A 67 0.63 22.34 -11.79
CA THR A 67 0.87 21.20 -10.90
C THR A 67 -0.13 21.16 -9.75
N GLN A 68 -0.44 19.95 -9.29
CA GLN A 68 -1.14 19.69 -8.05
C GLN A 68 -0.43 18.54 -7.32
N GLU A 69 -0.16 18.75 -6.04
CA GLU A 69 0.72 17.90 -5.26
C GLU A 69 -0.01 17.29 -4.06
N PHE A 70 0.34 16.06 -3.73
CA PHE A 70 -0.35 15.28 -2.71
C PHE A 70 0.61 14.43 -1.89
N ILE A 71 0.29 14.20 -0.62
CA ILE A 71 0.80 13.06 0.14
C ILE A 71 -0.39 12.20 0.55
N LEU A 72 -0.49 11.01 -0.04
CA LEU A 72 -1.63 10.13 0.19
C LEU A 72 -1.19 8.72 0.55
N SER A 73 -2.04 8.02 1.29
CA SER A 73 -1.85 6.63 1.72
C SER A 73 -3.10 5.81 1.40
N PRO A 74 -2.97 4.50 1.08
CA PRO A 74 -4.10 3.60 0.86
C PRO A 74 -5.15 3.59 1.99
N LEU A 75 -4.71 3.75 3.24
CA LEU A 75 -5.59 3.99 4.41
C LEU A 75 -6.68 5.03 4.17
N GLN A 76 -6.38 6.08 3.42
CA GLN A 76 -7.33 7.16 3.16
C GLN A 76 -8.43 6.80 2.16
N PHE A 77 -8.27 5.67 1.48
CA PHE A 77 -9.20 5.10 0.52
C PHE A 77 -9.78 3.77 1.00
N GLY A 78 -9.77 3.54 2.32
CA GLY A 78 -10.39 2.39 2.95
C GLY A 78 -9.60 1.07 2.86
N VAL A 79 -8.36 1.11 2.38
CA VAL A 79 -7.46 -0.07 2.36
C VAL A 79 -6.58 -0.06 3.59
N PRO A 80 -6.50 -1.16 4.37
CA PRO A 80 -5.78 -1.20 5.65
C PRO A 80 -4.25 -1.26 5.48
N TYR A 81 -3.66 -0.40 4.64
CA TYR A 81 -2.24 -0.41 4.29
C TYR A 81 -1.63 1.00 4.39
N SER A 82 -0.70 1.17 5.32
CA SER A 82 -0.02 2.44 5.57
C SER A 82 1.18 2.59 4.63
N ARG A 83 0.98 3.30 3.52
CA ARG A 83 2.03 3.61 2.53
C ARG A 83 1.86 5.04 2.03
N PRO A 84 2.21 6.04 2.85
CA PRO A 84 2.19 7.43 2.40
C PRO A 84 3.21 7.61 1.27
N ARG A 85 2.78 8.26 0.19
CA ARG A 85 3.60 8.59 -0.99
C ARG A 85 3.29 10.00 -1.46
N TYR A 86 4.32 10.67 -1.92
CA TYR A 86 4.19 11.92 -2.64
C TYR A 86 3.66 11.64 -4.05
N PHE A 87 2.73 12.47 -4.51
CA PHE A 87 2.22 12.45 -5.87
C PHE A 87 2.23 13.87 -6.43
N CYS A 88 2.61 14.03 -7.69
CA CYS A 88 2.46 15.28 -8.44
C CYS A 88 1.79 15.00 -9.77
N LEU A 89 0.65 15.64 -9.98
CA LEU A 89 -0.03 15.71 -11.27
C LEU A 89 0.40 17.00 -11.95
N ALA A 90 0.96 16.89 -13.15
CA ALA A 90 1.26 18.05 -13.99
C ALA A 90 0.41 18.01 -15.25
N LYS A 91 -0.27 19.11 -15.59
CA LYS A 91 -1.09 19.24 -16.79
C LYS A 91 -0.61 20.43 -17.62
N ARG A 92 -0.36 20.24 -18.91
CA ARG A 92 0.12 21.33 -19.78
C ARG A 92 -1.04 22.25 -20.15
N LYS A 93 -0.84 23.57 -20.07
CA LYS A 93 -1.81 24.60 -20.49
C LYS A 93 -2.20 24.45 -21.97
N PRO A 94 -3.42 24.89 -22.38
CA PRO A 94 -4.41 25.68 -21.63
C PRO A 94 -5.30 24.97 -20.60
N PRO A 95 -5.51 23.64 -20.59
CA PRO A 95 -6.49 23.05 -19.68
C PRO A 95 -6.05 23.17 -18.21
N SER A 96 -6.98 23.59 -17.34
CA SER A 96 -6.77 23.73 -15.90
C SER A 96 -7.20 22.47 -15.13
N PHE A 97 -6.79 22.39 -13.86
CA PHE A 97 -7.48 21.53 -12.89
C PHE A 97 -8.82 22.17 -12.52
N GLY A 98 -9.84 21.35 -12.23
CA GLY A 98 -11.18 21.85 -11.89
C GLY A 98 -11.19 22.74 -10.64
N ASN A 99 -10.20 22.56 -9.75
CA ASN A 99 -10.05 23.34 -8.53
C ASN A 99 -8.74 24.13 -8.54
N GLY A 100 -8.75 25.29 -9.22
CA GLY A 100 -7.54 26.11 -9.44
C GLY A 100 -6.84 26.61 -8.16
N PHE A 101 -7.54 26.63 -7.03
CA PHE A 101 -7.01 27.06 -5.73
C PHE A 101 -6.06 26.03 -5.07
N LEU A 102 -6.19 24.76 -5.45
CA LEU A 102 -5.31 23.68 -4.98
C LEU A 102 -3.95 23.68 -5.67
N SER A 103 -3.81 24.43 -6.75
CA SER A 103 -2.53 24.64 -7.43
C SER A 103 -1.58 25.31 -6.44
N ARG A 104 -0.43 24.67 -6.14
CA ARG A 104 0.62 25.11 -5.19
C ARG A 104 0.42 24.76 -3.70
N GLN A 105 -0.59 23.97 -3.35
CA GLN A 105 -0.72 23.41 -2.00
C GLN A 105 -0.41 21.92 -2.00
N LEU A 106 0.26 21.47 -0.93
CA LEU A 106 0.49 20.05 -0.68
C LEU A 106 -0.70 19.46 0.05
N ILE A 107 -1.51 18.68 -0.67
CA ILE A 107 -2.75 18.11 -0.14
C ILE A 107 -2.47 16.79 0.56
N GLN A 108 -2.86 16.70 1.83
CA GLN A 108 -2.64 15.50 2.63
C GLN A 108 -3.94 14.77 3.00
N SER A 109 -5.10 15.33 2.64
CA SER A 109 -6.41 14.74 2.97
C SER A 109 -7.27 14.57 1.72
N PRO A 110 -7.93 13.41 1.50
CA PRO A 110 -8.84 13.24 0.38
C PRO A 110 -10.10 14.11 0.50
N LYS A 111 -10.48 14.56 1.71
CA LYS A 111 -11.64 15.45 1.88
C LYS A 111 -11.51 16.72 1.02
N GLN A 112 -10.29 17.26 0.90
CA GLN A 112 -9.98 18.42 0.05
C GLN A 112 -10.07 18.12 -1.46
N LEU A 113 -10.12 16.84 -1.86
CA LEU A 113 -10.28 16.42 -3.26
C LEU A 113 -11.75 16.29 -3.69
N PHE A 114 -12.65 15.94 -2.76
CA PHE A 114 -14.02 15.52 -3.08
C PHE A 114 -15.11 16.48 -2.56
N GLU A 115 -14.80 17.41 -1.66
CA GLU A 115 -15.78 18.37 -1.13
C GLU A 115 -15.69 19.74 -1.83
N PRO A 116 -16.82 20.31 -2.30
CA PRO A 116 -16.89 21.72 -2.70
C PRO A 116 -16.55 22.62 -1.50
N PHE A 117 -15.68 23.59 -1.72
CA PHE A 117 -15.10 24.49 -0.71
C PHE A 117 -16.12 25.50 -0.15
N ASN A 118 -17.25 25.05 0.39
CA ASN A 118 -18.26 25.89 1.07
C ASN A 118 -18.43 25.56 2.56
N ALA A 119 -17.61 24.67 3.11
CA ALA A 119 -17.50 24.50 4.55
C ALA A 119 -16.20 25.16 5.01
N TYR A 120 -16.31 26.22 5.82
CA TYR A 120 -15.20 26.80 6.58
C TYR A 120 -14.50 25.71 7.40
N ALA A 121 -13.46 25.09 6.85
CA ALA A 121 -12.58 24.22 7.59
C ALA A 121 -11.42 25.08 8.10
N LYS A 122 -11.32 25.20 9.43
CA LYS A 122 -10.13 25.76 10.07
C LYS A 122 -8.92 24.95 9.61
N GLU A 123 -7.90 25.65 9.15
CA GLU A 123 -6.55 25.11 9.06
C GLU A 123 -6.17 24.60 10.44
N ASP A 124 -6.05 23.29 10.60
CA ASP A 124 -5.21 22.70 11.62
C ASP A 124 -4.96 21.23 11.29
N ASP A 125 -3.73 20.84 11.60
CA ASP A 125 -3.13 19.51 11.59
C ASP A 125 -4.13 18.35 11.74
N LEU A 126 -3.95 17.26 10.98
CA LEU A 126 -4.80 16.05 11.01
C LEU A 126 -5.17 15.67 12.46
N SER A 127 -6.38 16.08 12.88
CA SER A 127 -6.82 15.92 14.25
C SER A 127 -6.82 14.42 14.62
N LEU A 128 -6.59 14.12 15.90
CA LEU A 128 -6.71 12.75 16.43
C LEU A 128 -8.05 12.09 16.03
N GLU A 129 -9.09 12.92 15.87
CA GLU A 129 -10.43 12.56 15.42
C GLU A 129 -10.46 12.11 13.95
N ASP A 130 -9.79 12.83 13.04
CA ASP A 130 -9.69 12.43 11.63
C ASP A 130 -8.98 11.09 11.45
N ARG A 131 -7.98 10.82 12.30
CA ARG A 131 -7.28 9.53 12.30
C ARG A 131 -8.17 8.40 12.81
N HIS A 132 -8.97 8.66 13.84
CA HIS A 132 -9.91 7.68 14.37
C HIS A 132 -10.98 7.34 13.33
N ASN A 133 -11.52 8.37 12.65
CA ASN A 133 -12.49 8.22 11.56
C ASN A 133 -11.90 7.47 10.34
N LEU A 134 -10.61 7.69 10.03
CA LEU A 134 -9.91 6.98 8.95
C LEU A 134 -9.85 5.48 9.18
N PHE A 135 -9.55 5.07 10.41
CA PHE A 135 -9.51 3.65 10.74
C PHE A 135 -10.91 3.04 10.78
N GLN A 136 -11.95 3.80 11.15
CA GLN A 136 -13.30 3.27 11.15
C GLN A 136 -13.81 2.91 9.75
N SER A 137 -13.50 3.74 8.73
CA SER A 137 -13.91 3.53 7.33
C SER A 137 -13.10 2.47 6.59
N CYS A 138 -11.94 2.06 7.12
CA CYS A 138 -11.10 1.03 6.52
C CYS A 138 -11.72 -0.38 6.60
N GLN A 139 -11.52 -1.14 5.53
CA GLN A 139 -11.83 -2.57 5.48
C GLN A 139 -10.85 -3.35 6.38
N PRO A 140 -11.29 -4.44 7.04
CA PRO A 140 -10.39 -5.27 7.84
C PRO A 140 -9.44 -6.08 6.93
N ILE A 141 -8.25 -6.39 7.45
CA ILE A 141 -7.18 -7.11 6.73
C ILE A 141 -7.66 -8.44 6.16
N GLU A 142 -8.54 -9.14 6.87
CA GLU A 142 -9.10 -10.42 6.43
C GLU A 142 -9.72 -10.37 5.03
N LYS A 143 -10.26 -9.24 4.56
CA LYS A 143 -10.80 -9.09 3.21
C LYS A 143 -9.75 -9.17 2.10
N PHE A 144 -8.48 -9.08 2.45
CA PHE A 144 -7.32 -9.12 1.55
C PHE A 144 -6.50 -10.41 1.70
N LEU A 145 -6.90 -11.31 2.61
CA LEU A 145 -6.24 -12.60 2.82
C LEU A 145 -6.72 -13.64 1.79
N VAL A 146 -5.81 -14.47 1.30
CA VAL A 146 -6.12 -15.53 0.31
C VAL A 146 -6.94 -16.67 0.95
N LEU A 147 -6.80 -16.86 2.25
CA LEU A 147 -7.34 -18.00 3.01
C LEU A 147 -8.85 -17.98 3.29
N LYS A 148 -9.62 -17.00 2.81
CA LYS A 148 -11.07 -16.94 3.07
C LYS A 148 -11.87 -18.09 2.44
N ASN A 149 -11.27 -18.88 1.55
CA ASN A 149 -11.99 -19.86 0.74
C ASN A 149 -11.87 -21.33 1.20
N LEU A 150 -11.24 -21.64 2.35
CA LEU A 150 -11.17 -23.05 2.81
C LEU A 150 -12.22 -23.42 3.88
N SER A 151 -12.89 -22.43 4.49
CA SER A 151 -13.76 -22.67 5.65
C SER A 151 -15.26 -22.70 5.35
N ASN A 152 -15.68 -22.59 4.09
CA ASN A 152 -17.11 -22.56 3.72
C ASN A 152 -17.62 -23.79 2.94
N ASP A 153 -16.77 -24.78 2.63
CA ASP A 153 -17.18 -26.01 1.93
C ASP A 153 -17.13 -27.26 2.83
N THR A 154 -17.72 -27.16 4.02
CA THR A 154 -18.13 -28.35 4.80
C THR A 154 -19.57 -28.22 5.26
N ASN A 155 -20.48 -28.04 4.30
CA ASN A 155 -21.85 -28.56 4.44
C ASN A 155 -21.82 -30.05 4.08
N VAL A 156 -21.42 -30.90 5.04
CA VAL A 156 -21.62 -32.35 4.94
C VAL A 156 -22.98 -32.66 5.54
N GLU A 157 -23.98 -32.82 4.67
CA GLU A 157 -25.19 -33.59 4.97
C GLU A 157 -24.80 -35.07 5.10
N PRO A 158 -25.27 -35.81 6.14
CA PRO A 158 -24.94 -37.21 6.30
C PRO A 158 -26.00 -38.08 5.60
N GLU A 159 -25.74 -38.53 4.37
CA GLU A 159 -26.49 -39.65 3.79
C GLU A 159 -25.58 -40.86 3.56
N ALA A 160 -25.91 -41.92 4.30
CA ALA A 160 -25.37 -43.25 4.13
C ALA A 160 -25.99 -43.90 2.88
N SER A 161 -25.17 -44.52 2.03
CA SER A 161 -25.27 -45.95 1.65
C SER A 161 -24.52 -46.29 0.36
N ALA A 162 -23.60 -47.26 0.52
CA ALA A 162 -23.24 -48.37 -0.37
C ALA A 162 -22.90 -48.19 -1.87
N THR A 163 -21.83 -48.93 -2.22
CA THR A 163 -21.59 -49.78 -3.42
C THR A 163 -20.55 -49.32 -4.47
N GLY A 164 -19.47 -50.11 -4.63
CA GLY A 164 -19.09 -50.67 -5.93
C GLY A 164 -17.97 -50.03 -6.77
N VAL A 165 -16.72 -50.45 -6.53
CA VAL A 165 -15.72 -50.98 -7.52
C VAL A 165 -15.47 -50.25 -8.87
N SER A 166 -14.20 -49.80 -9.05
CA SER A 166 -13.26 -50.06 -10.18
C SER A 166 -12.56 -48.86 -10.86
N ASN A 167 -11.30 -49.16 -11.20
CA ASN A 167 -10.27 -48.40 -11.91
C ASN A 167 -10.70 -47.62 -13.16
N GLY A 168 -10.02 -46.51 -13.41
CA GLY A 168 -9.93 -45.90 -14.72
C GLY A 168 -8.96 -44.72 -14.76
N ILE A 169 -7.69 -45.00 -15.04
CA ILE A 169 -6.74 -43.98 -15.52
C ILE A 169 -7.28 -43.47 -16.86
N SER A 170 -7.53 -42.17 -16.95
CA SER A 170 -7.63 -41.48 -18.24
C SER A 170 -6.78 -40.22 -18.17
N ARG A 171 -5.62 -40.31 -18.82
CA ARG A 171 -4.73 -39.19 -19.13
C ARG A 171 -5.39 -38.38 -20.24
N THR A 172 -5.86 -37.20 -19.93
CA THR A 172 -6.06 -36.14 -20.94
C THR A 172 -4.98 -35.10 -20.72
N SER A 173 -4.03 -35.09 -21.64
CA SER A 173 -3.00 -34.07 -21.80
C SER A 173 -3.69 -32.73 -22.04
N GLY A 174 -3.74 -31.90 -21.01
CA GLY A 174 -3.96 -30.47 -21.11
C GLY A 174 -2.72 -29.81 -20.54
N GLU A 175 -1.90 -29.24 -21.42
CA GLU A 175 -0.89 -28.26 -21.05
C GLU A 175 -1.60 -27.04 -20.43
N ASP A 176 -0.89 -26.37 -19.52
CA ASP A 176 -1.24 -25.12 -18.83
C ASP A 176 -2.11 -25.23 -17.57
N ASN A 177 -1.42 -25.35 -16.41
CA ASN A 177 -1.50 -24.45 -15.24
C ASN A 177 -0.91 -25.17 -14.01
N GLU A 178 0.42 -25.20 -13.91
CA GLU A 178 1.12 -25.47 -12.64
C GLU A 178 1.03 -24.22 -11.72
N ASP A 179 -0.19 -23.79 -11.38
CA ASP A 179 -0.39 -22.75 -10.38
C ASP A 179 -0.21 -23.35 -8.98
N GLU A 180 1.05 -23.55 -8.64
CA GLU A 180 1.72 -23.29 -7.37
C GLU A 180 0.76 -22.92 -6.23
N TYR A 181 0.09 -23.92 -5.64
CA TYR A 181 -0.57 -23.77 -4.34
C TYR A 181 0.53 -23.71 -3.28
N ASP A 182 1.11 -22.53 -3.20
CA ASP A 182 2.28 -22.25 -2.40
C ASP A 182 1.98 -22.54 -0.93
N SER A 183 2.61 -23.58 -0.37
CA SER A 183 2.31 -24.00 1.00
C SER A 183 2.58 -22.84 1.95
N LEU A 184 1.53 -22.44 2.67
CA LEU A 184 1.59 -21.33 3.64
C LEU A 184 2.61 -21.58 4.76
N ASP A 185 3.01 -22.83 4.95
CA ASP A 185 4.03 -23.24 5.91
C ASP A 185 5.33 -22.45 5.75
N LYS A 186 5.71 -22.07 4.52
CA LYS A 186 6.94 -21.32 4.26
C LYS A 186 6.90 -19.86 4.73
N TYR A 187 5.72 -19.33 5.00
CA TYR A 187 5.55 -17.95 5.47
C TYR A 187 5.51 -17.83 7.00
N TYR A 188 5.42 -18.94 7.74
CA TYR A 188 5.44 -18.89 9.19
C TYR A 188 6.82 -18.47 9.72
N ILE A 189 6.80 -17.67 10.78
CA ILE A 189 8.01 -17.20 11.44
C ILE A 189 8.59 -18.33 12.28
N HIS A 190 9.86 -18.63 12.05
CA HIS A 190 10.57 -19.60 12.88
C HIS A 190 10.66 -19.12 14.34
N PRO A 191 10.39 -19.98 15.35
CA PRO A 191 10.34 -19.58 16.77
C PRO A 191 11.60 -18.86 17.28
N SER A 192 12.79 -19.17 16.74
CA SER A 192 14.05 -18.50 17.10
C SER A 192 14.07 -17.00 16.77
N LEU A 193 13.32 -16.56 15.75
CA LEU A 193 13.18 -15.15 15.42
C LEU A 193 12.27 -14.42 16.41
N LEU A 194 11.27 -15.10 16.98
CA LEU A 194 10.36 -14.54 17.99
C LEU A 194 11.10 -14.23 19.29
N GLU A 195 11.96 -15.14 19.73
CA GLU A 195 12.75 -14.96 20.96
C GLU A 195 13.72 -13.78 20.84
N ARG A 196 14.35 -13.62 19.66
CA ARG A 196 15.37 -12.61 19.44
C ARG A 196 14.81 -11.24 19.05
N TRP A 197 13.72 -11.21 18.28
CA TRP A 197 13.23 -9.98 17.63
C TRP A 197 11.74 -9.69 17.86
N GLY A 198 11.04 -10.48 18.69
CA GLY A 198 9.60 -10.34 18.89
C GLY A 198 9.15 -8.94 19.33
N SER A 199 9.94 -8.24 20.15
CA SER A 199 9.64 -6.87 20.59
C SER A 199 9.72 -5.80 19.48
N ALA A 200 10.37 -6.12 18.36
CA ALA A 200 10.51 -5.24 17.21
C ALA A 200 9.52 -5.55 16.07
N MET A 201 8.71 -6.61 16.23
CA MET A 201 7.70 -7.01 15.25
C MET A 201 6.43 -6.16 15.41
N ASP A 202 5.93 -5.63 14.29
CA ASP A 202 4.59 -5.05 14.24
C ASP A 202 3.60 -6.18 13.91
N VAL A 203 2.82 -6.63 14.89
CA VAL A 203 1.87 -7.75 14.73
C VAL A 203 0.46 -7.21 14.50
N VAL A 204 -0.20 -7.71 13.47
CA VAL A 204 -1.58 -7.40 13.12
C VAL A 204 -2.44 -8.67 13.11
N TYR A 205 -3.73 -8.49 13.26
CA TYR A 205 -4.74 -9.55 13.29
C TYR A 205 -5.67 -9.45 12.07
N PRO A 206 -6.45 -10.50 11.75
CA PRO A 206 -7.37 -10.47 10.61
C PRO A 206 -8.38 -9.31 10.66
N ASP A 207 -8.86 -8.95 11.85
CA ASP A 207 -9.79 -7.84 12.10
C ASP A 207 -9.10 -6.45 12.17
N SER A 208 -7.77 -6.41 12.14
CA SER A 208 -7.03 -5.15 12.16
C SER A 208 -7.33 -4.33 10.90
N LYS A 209 -7.40 -3.01 11.08
CA LYS A 209 -7.74 -2.05 10.01
C LYS A 209 -6.52 -1.25 9.51
N ARG A 210 -5.31 -1.74 9.81
CA ARG A 210 -4.04 -1.14 9.41
C ARG A 210 -2.92 -2.18 9.47
N CYS A 211 -2.07 -2.21 8.45
CA CYS A 211 -0.71 -2.75 8.48
C CYS A 211 0.31 -1.70 8.02
N CYS A 212 1.59 -1.94 8.33
CA CYS A 212 2.73 -1.09 7.99
C CYS A 212 3.19 -1.28 6.53
N CYS A 213 3.97 -0.32 6.03
CA CYS A 213 4.54 -0.39 4.68
C CYS A 213 5.46 -1.60 4.52
N PHE A 214 5.17 -2.47 3.55
CA PHE A 214 6.08 -3.53 3.11
C PHE A 214 7.25 -2.94 2.31
N THR A 215 8.48 -3.27 2.70
CA THR A 215 9.71 -2.88 2.00
C THR A 215 10.23 -4.04 1.15
N LYS A 216 11.20 -3.76 0.27
CA LYS A 216 11.88 -4.79 -0.54
C LYS A 216 12.50 -5.91 0.30
N SER A 217 12.81 -5.65 1.57
CA SER A 217 13.46 -6.59 2.46
C SER A 217 12.52 -7.29 3.45
N TYR A 218 11.20 -7.22 3.21
CA TYR A 218 10.15 -7.77 4.07
C TYR A 218 10.40 -9.21 4.54
N TYR A 219 10.77 -10.11 3.64
CA TYR A 219 11.03 -11.51 3.97
C TYR A 219 12.44 -11.79 4.52
N ARG A 220 13.31 -10.77 4.61
CA ARG A 220 14.72 -10.92 5.00
C ARG A 220 15.03 -10.32 6.38
N TYR A 221 14.39 -9.21 6.74
CA TYR A 221 14.58 -8.58 8.04
C TYR A 221 13.25 -8.40 8.76
N VAL A 222 13.29 -8.49 10.08
CA VAL A 222 12.11 -8.45 10.95
C VAL A 222 11.69 -7.01 11.27
N LYS A 223 12.66 -6.12 11.55
CA LYS A 223 12.39 -4.77 12.03
C LYS A 223 12.14 -3.81 10.88
N GLY A 224 11.02 -3.09 10.93
CA GLY A 224 10.75 -1.94 10.05
C GLY A 224 10.54 -2.29 8.58
N THR A 225 10.22 -3.55 8.27
CA THR A 225 10.04 -4.01 6.88
C THR A 225 8.59 -4.30 6.51
N GLY A 226 7.68 -4.30 7.48
CA GLY A 226 6.24 -4.55 7.32
C GLY A 226 5.65 -5.25 8.53
N SER A 227 4.32 -5.34 8.60
CA SER A 227 3.63 -6.07 9.68
C SER A 227 3.65 -7.58 9.46
N LEU A 228 3.49 -8.36 10.52
CA LEU A 228 3.27 -9.81 10.49
C LEU A 228 1.82 -10.13 10.88
N LEU A 229 1.25 -11.17 10.27
CA LEU A 229 -0.11 -11.61 10.58
C LEU A 229 -0.08 -12.66 11.70
N ALA A 230 -0.79 -12.39 12.80
CA ALA A 230 -1.16 -13.40 13.79
C ALA A 230 -2.39 -14.17 13.28
N THR A 231 -2.27 -15.49 13.19
CA THR A 231 -3.36 -16.36 12.71
C THR A 231 -4.23 -16.90 13.84
N VAL A 232 -3.76 -16.78 15.09
CA VAL A 232 -4.51 -17.16 16.29
C VAL A 232 -4.71 -15.92 17.15
N GLN A 233 -5.97 -15.50 17.34
CA GLN A 233 -6.31 -14.42 18.25
C GLN A 233 -6.32 -14.93 19.71
N PRO A 234 -5.64 -14.25 20.64
CA PRO A 234 -5.65 -14.66 22.04
C PRO A 234 -7.00 -14.32 22.70
N MET A 235 -7.60 -15.30 23.39
CA MET A 235 -8.86 -15.12 24.13
C MET A 235 -8.74 -14.18 25.35
N LYS A 236 -7.51 -13.90 25.81
CA LYS A 236 -7.20 -12.95 26.90
C LYS A 236 -5.92 -12.18 26.56
N LYS A 237 -5.95 -10.84 26.65
CA LYS A 237 -4.86 -9.94 26.23
C LYS A 237 -3.58 -10.02 27.06
N ASP A 238 -3.61 -10.61 28.26
CA ASP A 238 -2.58 -10.33 29.27
C ASP A 238 -1.50 -11.42 29.48
N ASN A 239 -1.49 -12.56 28.77
CA ASN A 239 -0.46 -13.59 29.03
C ASN A 239 -0.09 -14.56 27.89
N THR A 240 -0.56 -14.35 26.66
CA THR A 240 -0.21 -15.29 25.57
C THR A 240 1.14 -14.94 24.96
N SER A 241 2.03 -15.93 24.90
CA SER A 241 3.33 -15.81 24.23
C SER A 241 3.14 -15.56 22.72
N LEU A 242 3.97 -14.73 22.09
CA LEU A 242 3.96 -14.54 20.63
C LEU A 242 4.09 -15.87 19.86
N LYS A 243 4.68 -16.90 20.49
CA LYS A 243 4.79 -18.26 19.95
C LYS A 243 3.42 -18.91 19.71
N GLU A 244 2.43 -18.61 20.55
CA GLU A 244 1.08 -19.21 20.49
C GLU A 244 0.21 -18.55 19.42
N GLN A 245 0.57 -17.33 18.99
CA GLN A 245 -0.19 -16.55 18.00
C GLN A 245 0.04 -16.99 16.54
N ARG A 246 0.96 -17.94 16.33
CA ARG A 246 1.35 -18.49 15.01
C ARG A 246 1.53 -17.38 13.96
N LEU A 247 2.57 -16.57 14.17
CA LEU A 247 2.88 -15.44 13.30
C LEU A 247 3.39 -15.92 11.93
N ARG A 248 2.92 -15.27 10.87
CA ARG A 248 3.43 -15.45 9.51
C ARG A 248 3.61 -14.14 8.78
N TYR A 249 4.48 -14.14 7.77
CA TYR A 249 4.51 -13.10 6.77
C TYR A 249 3.21 -13.11 5.94
N PHE A 250 2.82 -11.95 5.44
CA PHE A 250 1.85 -11.88 4.34
C PHE A 250 2.45 -12.51 3.09
N THR A 251 1.65 -13.28 2.34
CA THR A 251 2.11 -13.85 1.07
C THR A 251 2.30 -12.73 0.03
N PRO A 252 3.11 -12.94 -1.03
CA PRO A 252 3.24 -11.96 -2.11
C PRO A 252 1.89 -11.57 -2.72
N ARG A 253 0.96 -12.53 -2.81
CA ARG A 253 -0.40 -12.30 -3.31
C ARG A 253 -1.22 -11.41 -2.37
N GLU A 254 -1.12 -11.61 -1.06
CA GLU A 254 -1.77 -10.75 -0.06
C GLU A 254 -1.16 -9.35 -0.05
N VAL A 255 0.18 -9.24 -0.11
CA VAL A 255 0.89 -7.95 -0.21
C VAL A 255 0.44 -7.19 -1.47
N ASN A 256 0.33 -7.88 -2.61
CA ASN A 256 -0.16 -7.28 -3.85
C ASN A 256 -1.64 -6.88 -3.76
N GLY A 257 -2.47 -7.64 -3.04
CA GLY A 257 -3.88 -7.32 -2.80
C GLY A 257 -4.09 -5.99 -2.07
N PHE A 258 -3.15 -5.56 -1.22
CA PHE A 258 -3.17 -4.23 -0.60
C PHE A 258 -2.71 -3.10 -1.53
N SER A 259 -1.95 -3.43 -2.58
CA SER A 259 -1.41 -2.45 -3.51
C SER A 259 -2.53 -1.90 -4.39
N LEU A 260 -3.02 -0.71 -4.07
CA LEU A 260 -4.06 0.01 -4.81
C LEU A 260 -3.62 0.49 -6.21
N PHE A 261 -2.58 -0.07 -6.83
CA PHE A 261 -2.07 0.44 -8.11
C PHE A 261 -3.19 0.52 -9.17
N SER A 262 -4.12 -0.45 -9.19
CA SER A 262 -5.29 -0.44 -10.08
C SER A 262 -6.40 0.55 -9.69
N ARG A 263 -6.41 1.11 -8.48
CA ARG A 263 -7.49 1.99 -7.96
C ARG A 263 -7.07 3.44 -7.80
N ILE A 264 -5.78 3.74 -7.60
CA ILE A 264 -5.28 5.12 -7.50
C ILE A 264 -5.29 5.81 -8.87
N SER A 265 -5.02 5.08 -9.96
CA SER A 265 -5.12 5.64 -11.31
C SER A 265 -6.51 6.20 -11.63
N CYS A 266 -7.58 5.62 -11.06
CA CYS A 266 -8.95 6.10 -11.24
C CYS A 266 -9.31 7.33 -10.40
N ILE A 267 -8.52 7.68 -9.38
CA ILE A 267 -8.77 8.87 -8.55
C ILE A 267 -8.28 10.15 -9.25
N PHE A 268 -7.36 10.01 -10.20
CA PHE A 268 -6.61 11.11 -10.79
C PHE A 268 -6.83 11.32 -12.30
N ILE A 269 -7.62 10.46 -12.93
CA ILE A 269 -8.06 10.53 -14.33
C ILE A 269 -9.53 10.92 -14.36
#